data_AF-A0A438JS38-F1
#
_entry.id   AF-A0A438JS38-F1
#
_cell.length_a   1.000
_cell.length_b   1.000
_cell.length_c   1.000
_cell.angle_alpha   90.00
_cell.angle_beta   90.00
_cell.angle_gamma   90.00
#
_symmetry.space_group_name_H-M   'P 1'
#
loop_
_entity.id
_entity.type
_entity.pdbx_description
1 polymer ?
#
loop_
_entity_poly.entity_id
_entity_poly.type
_entity_poly.pdbx_seq_one_letter_code
_entity_poly.pdbx_strand_id
1 'polypeptide(L)'
;MLGLSPSDFVLRALSNVHTNDMEQTLLALPFSDALKLLSYLKDWTINPDKVELVCRIATVLLQTHYNQLVTTPSARPVLSVLRDILYARVKECKDVLGFNLAAMDHLKQLMALKSDALFQDAKTKLLEIRAQHSKRIEARTETREEKQRKKKKKKSSDEHAWT
;
A
#
# COMPACT_ATOMS: atom_id res chain seq x y z
N MET A 1 -7.20 -43.84 -8.00
CA MET A 1 -6.76 -42.70 -7.15
C MET A 1 -5.87 -41.78 -7.98
N LEU A 2 -5.89 -40.47 -7.75
CA LEU A 2 -5.29 -39.41 -8.60
C LEU A 2 -3.76 -39.46 -8.82
N GLY A 3 -3.07 -40.55 -8.47
CA GLY A 3 -1.61 -40.69 -8.62
C GLY A 3 -0.77 -39.77 -7.73
N LEU A 4 -1.41 -39.08 -6.78
CA LEU A 4 -0.76 -38.13 -5.87
C LEU A 4 -0.23 -38.83 -4.63
N SER A 5 0.83 -38.25 -4.03
CA SER A 5 1.26 -38.65 -2.69
C SER A 5 0.15 -38.36 -1.67
N PRO A 6 0.06 -39.11 -0.55
CA PRO A 6 -0.96 -38.87 0.47
C PRO A 6 -0.95 -37.43 1.00
N SER A 7 0.23 -36.83 1.17
CA SER A 7 0.37 -35.44 1.60
C SER A 7 -0.16 -34.46 0.55
N ASP A 8 0.12 -34.68 -0.74
CA ASP A 8 -0.33 -33.78 -1.80
C ASP A 8 -1.84 -33.87 -2.03
N PHE A 9 -2.41 -35.05 -1.85
CA PHE A 9 -3.85 -35.24 -1.89
C PHE A 9 -4.54 -34.43 -0.79
N VAL A 10 -4.02 -34.47 0.44
CA VAL A 10 -4.58 -33.69 1.56
C VAL A 10 -4.37 -32.20 1.35
N LEU A 11 -3.21 -31.76 0.86
CA LEU A 11 -2.96 -30.34 0.53
C LEU A 11 -3.94 -29.82 -0.52
N ARG A 12 -4.22 -30.62 -1.55
CA ARG A 12 -5.19 -30.28 -2.58
C ARG A 12 -6.61 -30.20 -2.02
N ALA A 13 -6.99 -31.16 -1.19
CA ALA A 13 -8.30 -31.16 -0.54
C ALA A 13 -8.49 -29.90 0.32
N LEU A 14 -7.51 -29.57 1.16
CA LEU A 14 -7.55 -28.37 2.01
C LEU A 14 -7.49 -27.06 1.22
N SER A 15 -6.73 -27.03 0.12
CA SER A 15 -6.69 -25.86 -0.77
C SER A 15 -8.02 -25.58 -1.46
N ASN A 16 -8.89 -26.58 -1.61
CA ASN A 16 -10.20 -26.43 -2.23
C ASN A 16 -11.30 -26.02 -1.22
N VAL A 17 -11.02 -26.09 0.09
CA VAL A 17 -11.96 -25.67 1.12
C VAL A 17 -12.08 -24.14 1.08
N HIS A 18 -13.31 -23.64 1.19
CA HIS A 18 -13.55 -22.21 1.25
C HIS A 18 -12.90 -21.62 2.51
N THR A 19 -12.29 -20.44 2.39
CA THR A 19 -11.51 -19.85 3.49
C THR A 19 -12.32 -19.63 4.76
N ASN A 20 -13.63 -19.39 4.64
CA ASN A 20 -14.54 -19.19 5.76
C ASN A 20 -14.88 -20.51 6.49
N ASP A 21 -14.84 -21.64 5.77
CA ASP A 21 -15.21 -22.95 6.32
C ASP A 21 -13.99 -23.74 6.81
N MET A 22 -12.79 -23.24 6.55
CA MET A 22 -11.52 -23.89 6.91
C MET A 22 -11.44 -24.17 8.41
N GLU A 23 -11.77 -23.18 9.25
CA GLU A 23 -11.70 -23.33 10.71
C GLU A 23 -12.69 -24.38 11.20
N GLN A 24 -13.93 -24.34 10.72
CA GLN A 24 -14.97 -25.31 11.09
C GLN A 24 -14.62 -26.73 10.64
N THR A 25 -14.04 -26.86 9.44
CA THR A 25 -13.57 -28.15 8.92
C THR A 25 -12.47 -28.74 9.78
N LEU A 26 -11.51 -27.91 10.23
CA LEU A 26 -10.41 -28.35 11.10
C LEU A 26 -10.87 -28.62 12.54
N LEU A 27 -11.88 -27.91 13.04
CA LEU A 27 -12.48 -28.15 14.36
C LEU A 27 -13.16 -29.52 14.47
N ALA A 28 -13.75 -30.01 13.37
CA ALA A 28 -14.38 -31.33 13.33
C ALA A 28 -13.37 -32.49 13.33
N LEU A 29 -12.06 -32.20 13.22
CA LEU A 29 -11.03 -33.21 13.05
C LEU A 29 -10.63 -33.86 14.39
N PRO A 30 -10.58 -35.20 14.48
CA PRO A 30 -10.04 -35.88 15.65
C PRO A 30 -8.55 -35.57 15.86
N PHE A 31 -8.09 -35.56 17.11
CA PHE A 31 -6.69 -35.25 17.46
C PHE A 31 -5.65 -36.12 16.74
N SER A 32 -5.94 -37.41 16.53
CA SER A 32 -5.05 -38.33 15.83
C SER A 32 -4.75 -37.87 14.40
N ASP A 33 -5.77 -37.36 13.70
CA ASP A 33 -5.63 -36.88 12.33
C ASP A 33 -5.05 -35.46 12.30
N ALA A 34 -5.37 -34.63 13.30
CA ALA A 34 -4.71 -33.33 13.49
C ALA A 34 -3.19 -33.46 13.66
N LEU A 35 -2.72 -34.46 14.42
CA LEU A 35 -1.29 -34.71 14.63
C LEU A 35 -0.60 -35.19 13.35
N LYS A 36 -1.26 -36.05 12.56
CA LYS A 36 -0.78 -36.42 11.22
C LYS A 36 -0.73 -35.19 10.30
N LEU A 37 -1.76 -34.34 10.34
CA LEU A 37 -1.83 -33.14 9.52
C LEU A 37 -0.69 -32.17 9.86
N LEU A 38 -0.42 -31.94 11.15
CA LEU A 38 0.75 -31.18 11.61
C LEU A 38 2.06 -31.75 11.06
N SER A 39 2.19 -33.08 10.96
CA SER A 39 3.39 -33.70 10.41
C SER A 39 3.60 -33.44 8.92
N TYR A 40 2.53 -33.24 8.13
CA TYR A 40 2.61 -32.90 6.71
C TYR A 40 2.88 -31.41 6.46
N LEU A 41 2.54 -30.53 7.40
CA LEU A 41 2.78 -29.10 7.25
C LEU A 41 4.26 -28.81 7.00
N LYS A 42 5.18 -29.58 7.60
CA LYS A 42 6.63 -29.43 7.38
C LYS A 42 6.99 -29.54 5.88
N ASP A 43 6.35 -30.46 5.15
CA ASP A 43 6.68 -30.74 3.75
C ASP A 43 6.03 -29.68 2.84
N TRP A 44 4.88 -29.14 3.23
CA TRP A 44 4.17 -28.12 2.46
C TRP A 44 4.80 -26.72 2.55
N THR A 45 5.56 -26.44 3.61
CA THR A 45 6.29 -25.16 3.75
C THR A 45 7.40 -24.96 2.72
N ILE A 46 7.76 -26.01 1.98
CA ILE A 46 8.70 -25.92 0.85
C ILE A 46 8.08 -25.11 -0.29
N ASN A 47 6.75 -25.12 -0.44
CA ASN A 47 6.04 -24.40 -1.48
C ASN A 47 5.68 -22.98 -1.00
N PRO A 48 6.32 -21.93 -1.54
CA PRO A 48 6.11 -20.55 -1.09
C PRO A 48 4.66 -20.07 -1.29
N ASP A 49 4.01 -20.50 -2.37
CA ASP A 49 2.63 -20.11 -2.71
C ASP A 49 1.57 -20.57 -1.70
N LYS A 50 1.91 -21.55 -0.86
CA LYS A 50 1.00 -22.16 0.11
C LYS A 50 1.35 -21.85 1.56
N VAL A 51 2.35 -20.99 1.80
CA VAL A 51 2.81 -20.64 3.16
C VAL A 51 1.67 -20.04 3.99
N GLU A 52 0.84 -19.16 3.42
CA GLU A 52 -0.29 -18.57 4.15
C GLU A 52 -1.29 -19.65 4.61
N LEU A 53 -1.65 -20.56 3.71
CA LEU A 53 -2.56 -21.67 4.01
C LEU A 53 -2.00 -22.56 5.12
N VAL A 54 -0.72 -22.91 5.02
CA VAL A 54 -0.02 -23.73 6.02
C VAL A 54 0.02 -23.04 7.39
N CYS A 55 0.32 -21.74 7.44
CA CYS A 55 0.28 -20.95 8.67
C CYS A 55 -1.12 -20.88 9.28
N ARG A 56 -2.15 -20.73 8.45
CA ARG A 56 -3.55 -20.69 8.91
C ARG A 56 -3.96 -22.03 9.53
N ILE A 57 -3.70 -23.14 8.84
CA ILE A 57 -3.97 -24.49 9.34
C ILE A 57 -3.21 -24.73 10.65
N ALA A 58 -1.92 -24.40 10.69
CA ALA A 58 -1.10 -24.54 11.90
C ALA A 58 -1.72 -23.79 13.09
N THR A 59 -2.12 -22.54 12.88
CA THR A 59 -2.69 -21.69 13.94
C THR A 59 -3.97 -22.28 14.49
N VAL A 60 -4.90 -22.71 13.62
CA VAL A 60 -6.17 -23.31 14.04
C VAL A 60 -5.92 -24.60 14.82
N LEU A 61 -5.10 -25.52 14.29
CA LEU A 61 -4.82 -26.79 14.97
C LEU A 61 -4.15 -26.60 16.33
N LEU A 62 -3.22 -25.64 16.43
CA LEU A 62 -2.54 -25.31 17.69
C LEU A 62 -3.52 -24.74 18.73
N GLN A 63 -4.45 -23.88 18.30
CA GLN A 63 -5.45 -23.28 19.18
C GLN A 63 -6.50 -24.30 19.64
N THR A 64 -7.00 -25.12 18.72
CA THR A 64 -8.03 -26.12 19.01
C THR A 64 -7.51 -27.25 19.90
N HIS A 65 -6.31 -27.77 19.61
CA HIS A 65 -5.78 -28.97 20.28
C HIS A 65 -4.69 -28.65 21.32
N TYR A 66 -4.61 -27.41 21.81
CA TYR A 66 -3.55 -26.97 22.73
C TYR A 66 -3.31 -27.93 23.90
N ASN A 67 -4.36 -28.29 24.65
CA ASN A 67 -4.27 -29.18 25.82
C ASN A 67 -3.76 -30.58 25.46
N GLN A 68 -4.14 -31.09 24.30
CA GLN A 68 -3.73 -32.43 23.83
C GLN A 68 -2.29 -32.42 23.32
N LEU A 69 -1.86 -31.33 22.68
CA LEU A 69 -0.49 -31.16 22.20
C LEU A 69 0.52 -31.04 23.33
N VAL A 70 0.19 -30.33 24.41
CA VAL A 70 1.08 -30.16 25.57
C VAL A 70 1.28 -31.47 26.33
N THR A 71 0.22 -32.28 26.44
CA THR A 71 0.24 -33.57 27.15
C THR A 71 0.87 -34.69 26.34
N THR A 72 0.92 -34.57 25.01
CA THR A 72 1.44 -35.61 24.11
C THR A 72 2.94 -35.42 23.84
N PRO A 73 3.83 -36.33 24.32
CA PRO A 73 5.29 -36.17 24.14
C PRO A 73 5.72 -36.26 22.66
N SER A 74 5.02 -37.07 21.86
CA SER A 74 5.32 -37.26 20.43
C SER A 74 5.04 -36.03 19.57
N ALA A 75 4.23 -35.08 20.04
CA ALA A 75 3.95 -33.83 19.33
C ALA A 75 5.12 -32.83 19.42
N ARG A 76 5.91 -32.89 20.51
CA ARG A 76 7.02 -31.95 20.78
C ARG A 76 8.05 -31.83 19.63
N PRO A 77 8.60 -32.92 19.06
CA PRO A 77 9.55 -32.79 17.96
C PRO A 77 8.93 -32.17 16.71
N VAL A 78 7.67 -32.51 16.40
CA VAL A 78 6.93 -31.95 15.25
C VAL A 78 6.75 -30.44 15.43
N LEU A 79 6.35 -30.01 16.62
CA LEU A 79 6.16 -28.58 16.94
C LEU A 79 7.47 -27.80 16.91
N SER A 80 8.57 -28.38 17.40
CA SER A 80 9.87 -27.73 17.37
C SER A 80 10.33 -27.45 15.94
N VAL A 81 10.21 -28.45 15.05
CA VAL A 81 10.56 -28.31 13.63
C VAL A 81 9.65 -27.29 12.94
N LEU A 82 8.34 -27.34 13.20
CA LEU A 82 7.38 -26.39 12.64
C LEU A 82 7.66 -24.96 13.06
N ARG A 83 8.02 -24.71 14.33
CA ARG A 83 8.36 -23.38 14.83
C ARG A 83 9.47 -22.75 14.00
N ASP A 84 10.56 -23.49 13.80
CA ASP A 84 11.75 -22.98 13.13
C ASP A 84 11.49 -22.73 11.63
N ILE A 85 10.78 -23.66 10.99
CA ILE A 85 10.46 -23.57 9.56
C ILE A 85 9.42 -22.47 9.28
N LEU A 86 8.31 -22.43 10.01
CA LEU A 86 7.23 -21.47 9.76
C LEU A 86 7.71 -20.04 10.02
N TYR A 87 8.47 -19.82 11.10
CA TYR A 87 9.01 -18.48 11.39
C TYR A 87 9.95 -18.00 10.29
N ALA A 88 10.86 -18.86 9.82
CA ALA A 88 11.78 -18.52 8.73
C ALA A 88 11.04 -18.14 7.44
N ARG A 89 10.02 -18.93 7.05
CA ARG A 89 9.25 -18.69 5.82
C ARG A 89 8.39 -17.43 5.90
N VAL A 90 7.71 -17.20 7.02
CA VAL A 90 6.91 -15.97 7.21
C VAL A 90 7.82 -14.74 7.20
N LYS A 91 9.00 -14.83 7.82
CA LYS A 91 9.99 -13.75 7.81
C LYS A 91 10.48 -13.46 6.38
N GLU A 92 10.84 -14.49 5.62
CA GLU A 92 11.25 -14.35 4.22
C GLU A 92 10.16 -13.66 3.37
N CYS A 93 8.90 -14.10 3.47
CA CYS A 93 7.80 -13.46 2.77
C CYS A 93 7.62 -11.99 3.19
N LYS A 94 7.70 -11.71 4.50
CA LYS A 94 7.61 -10.34 5.03
C LYS A 94 8.75 -9.46 4.51
N ASP A 95 9.97 -9.98 4.48
CA ASP A 95 11.16 -9.22 4.08
C ASP A 95 11.10 -8.87 2.59
N VAL A 96 10.68 -9.82 1.73
CA VAL A 96 10.48 -9.57 0.28
C VAL A 96 9.37 -8.54 0.05
N LEU A 97 8.22 -8.72 0.68
CA LEU A 97 7.10 -7.77 0.53
C LEU A 97 7.46 -6.40 1.09
N GLY A 98 8.12 -6.35 2.25
CA GLY A 98 8.54 -5.10 2.90
C GLY A 98 9.57 -4.34 2.08
N PHE A 99 10.56 -5.04 1.50
CA PHE A 99 11.54 -4.43 0.60
C PHE A 99 10.87 -3.86 -0.66
N ASN A 100 10.00 -4.65 -1.30
CA ASN A 100 9.29 -4.21 -2.50
C ASN A 100 8.37 -3.02 -2.22
N LEU A 101 7.67 -3.01 -1.08
CA LEU A 101 6.83 -1.90 -0.67
C LEU A 101 7.65 -0.63 -0.44
N ALA A 102 8.78 -0.73 0.28
CA ALA A 102 9.68 0.40 0.50
C ALA A 102 10.27 0.95 -0.81
N ALA A 103 10.62 0.06 -1.75
CA ALA A 103 11.10 0.45 -3.07
C ALA A 103 10.02 1.19 -3.88
N MET A 104 8.77 0.69 -3.86
CA MET A 104 7.65 1.35 -4.52
C MET A 104 7.34 2.72 -3.89
N ASP A 105 7.37 2.82 -2.56
CA ASP A 105 7.17 4.10 -1.86
C ASP A 105 8.26 5.11 -2.22
N HIS A 106 9.52 4.65 -2.30
CA HIS A 106 10.62 5.50 -2.74
C HIS A 106 10.44 5.96 -4.19
N LEU A 107 10.06 5.05 -5.10
CA LEU A 107 9.76 5.40 -6.50
C LEU A 107 8.61 6.41 -6.60
N LYS A 108 7.56 6.24 -5.79
CA LYS A 108 6.42 7.16 -5.72
C LYS A 108 6.86 8.55 -5.28
N GLN A 109 7.73 8.65 -4.27
CA GLN A 109 8.30 9.93 -3.82
C GLN A 109 9.16 10.59 -4.91
N LEU A 110 10.01 9.82 -5.60
CA LEU A 110 10.82 10.33 -6.70
C LEU A 110 9.95 10.83 -7.87
N MET A 111 8.86 10.12 -8.20
CA MET A 111 7.92 10.57 -9.22
C MET A 111 7.21 11.85 -8.80
N ALA A 112 6.74 11.96 -7.55
CA ALA A 112 6.10 13.17 -7.04
C ALA A 112 7.03 14.40 -7.13
N LEU A 113 8.30 14.23 -6.76
CA LEU A 113 9.31 15.29 -6.87
C LEU A 113 9.53 15.73 -8.33
N LYS A 114 9.60 14.77 -9.26
CA LYS A 114 9.77 15.06 -10.69
C LYS A 114 8.53 15.64 -11.35
N SER A 115 7.32 15.21 -10.96
CA SER A 115 6.06 15.72 -11.51
C SER A 115 5.77 17.14 -11.05
N ASP A 116 6.08 17.48 -9.78
CA ASP A 116 5.94 18.84 -9.29
C ASP A 116 6.95 19.79 -9.94
N ALA A 117 8.17 19.33 -10.22
CA ALA A 117 9.23 20.17 -10.81
C ALA A 117 8.86 20.83 -12.16
N LEU A 118 7.99 20.21 -12.97
CA LEU A 118 7.60 20.76 -14.28
C LEU A 118 6.61 21.94 -14.19
N PHE A 119 5.84 22.08 -13.10
CA PHE A 119 4.77 23.09 -12.98
C PHE A 119 4.81 23.97 -11.74
N GLN A 120 5.72 23.70 -10.77
CA GLN A 120 5.92 24.58 -9.60
C GLN A 120 6.16 26.04 -10.02
N ASP A 121 7.03 26.23 -11.01
CA ASP A 121 7.43 27.54 -11.50
C ASP A 121 6.41 28.15 -12.48
N ALA A 122 5.50 27.32 -13.01
CA ALA A 122 4.45 27.78 -13.92
C ALA A 122 3.38 28.60 -13.19
N LYS A 123 3.03 28.21 -11.96
CA LYS A 123 2.02 28.93 -11.16
C LYS A 123 2.54 30.29 -10.70
N THR A 124 3.78 30.36 -10.23
CA THR A 124 4.46 31.60 -9.84
C THR A 124 4.67 32.53 -11.04
N LYS A 125 5.19 32.01 -12.17
CA LYS A 125 5.35 32.80 -13.41
C LYS A 125 4.02 33.33 -13.93
N LEU A 126 2.94 32.54 -13.87
CA LEU A 126 1.61 32.99 -14.32
C LEU A 126 1.06 34.12 -13.44
N LEU A 127 1.28 34.08 -12.12
CA LEU A 127 0.91 35.17 -11.22
C LEU A 127 1.74 36.43 -11.48
N GLU A 128 3.04 36.27 -11.73
CA GLU A 128 3.93 37.38 -12.06
C GLU A 128 3.54 38.05 -13.38
N ILE A 129 3.25 37.26 -14.42
CA ILE A 129 2.75 37.75 -15.72
C ILE A 129 1.45 38.54 -15.50
N ARG A 130 0.49 38.00 -14.74
CA ARG A 130 -0.77 38.71 -14.44
C ARG A 130 -0.54 40.04 -13.71
N ALA A 131 0.35 40.06 -12.72
CA ALA A 131 0.69 41.28 -11.98
C ALA A 131 1.37 42.33 -12.88
N GLN A 132 2.28 41.92 -13.76
CA GLN A 132 2.90 42.82 -14.74
C GLN A 132 1.88 43.39 -15.72
N HIS A 133 0.91 42.59 -16.17
CA HIS A 133 -0.16 43.05 -17.05
C HIS A 133 -1.09 44.06 -16.36
N SER A 134 -1.47 43.84 -15.09
CA SER A 134 -2.29 44.80 -14.32
C SER A 134 -1.59 46.15 -14.19
N LYS A 135 -0.32 46.15 -13.74
CA LYS A 135 0.49 47.38 -13.60
C LYS A 135 0.63 48.15 -14.91
N ARG A 136 0.79 47.45 -16.04
CA ARG A 136 0.85 48.08 -17.38
C ARG A 136 -0.48 48.71 -17.79
N ILE A 137 -1.61 48.12 -17.40
CA ILE A 137 -2.95 48.67 -17.68
C ILE A 137 -3.17 49.91 -16.81
N GLU A 138 -2.86 49.83 -15.51
CA GLU A 138 -2.96 50.95 -14.56
C GLU A 138 -2.10 52.15 -14.99
N ALA A 139 -0.84 51.94 -15.39
CA ALA A 139 0.02 53.02 -15.89
C ALA A 139 -0.53 53.67 -17.18
N ARG A 140 -1.19 52.90 -18.05
CA ARG A 140 -1.84 53.44 -19.27
C ARG A 140 -3.10 54.24 -18.93
N THR A 141 -3.86 53.84 -17.92
CA THR A 141 -5.05 54.59 -17.48
C THR A 141 -4.64 55.88 -16.78
N GLU A 142 -3.64 55.84 -15.89
CA GLU A 142 -3.11 57.02 -15.20
C GLU A 142 -2.56 58.06 -16.20
N THR A 143 -1.75 57.64 -17.17
CA THR A 143 -1.23 58.56 -18.21
C THR A 143 -2.35 59.13 -19.10
N ARG A 144 -3.43 58.38 -19.34
CA ARG A 144 -4.61 58.87 -20.08
C ARG A 144 -5.41 59.88 -19.25
N GLU A 145 -5.62 59.62 -17.96
CA GLU A 145 -6.29 60.52 -17.04
C GLU A 145 -5.49 61.81 -16.81
N GLU A 146 -4.17 61.72 -16.69
CA GLU A 146 -3.30 62.89 -16.52
C GLU A 146 -3.32 63.78 -17.77
N LYS A 147 -3.30 63.17 -18.97
CA LYS A 147 -3.49 63.91 -20.24
C LYS A 147 -4.87 64.56 -20.33
N GLN A 148 -5.93 63.92 -19.85
CA GLN A 148 -7.27 64.51 -19.81
C GLN A 148 -7.39 65.64 -18.79
N ARG A 149 -6.79 65.53 -17.60
CA ARG A 149 -6.72 66.59 -16.59
C ARG A 149 -5.95 67.81 -17.10
N LYS A 150 -4.81 67.59 -17.79
CA LYS A 150 -4.05 68.68 -18.45
C LYS A 150 -4.86 69.37 -19.55
N LYS A 151 -5.62 68.62 -20.36
CA LYS A 151 -6.54 69.19 -21.36
C LYS A 151 -7.69 70.01 -20.72
N LYS A 152 -8.27 69.54 -19.61
CA LYS A 152 -9.31 70.28 -18.88
C LYS A 152 -8.78 71.57 -18.25
N LYS A 153 -7.60 71.54 -17.61
CA LYS A 153 -6.94 72.74 -17.07
C LYS A 153 -6.58 73.76 -18.16
N LYS A 154 -6.19 73.30 -19.36
CA LYS A 154 -5.94 74.19 -20.50
C LYS A 154 -7.23 74.86 -20.99
N LYS A 155 -8.34 74.12 -21.10
CA LYS A 155 -9.65 74.68 -21.45
C LYS A 155 -10.16 75.72 -20.45
N SER A 156 -10.02 75.48 -19.14
CA SER A 156 -10.44 76.46 -18.12
C SER A 156 -9.56 77.71 -18.10
N SER A 157 -8.28 77.59 -18.48
CA SER A 157 -7.38 78.74 -18.63
C SER A 157 -7.71 79.59 -19.86
N ASP A 158 -8.17 78.97 -20.95
CA ASP A 158 -8.60 79.69 -22.16
C ASP A 158 -9.96 80.36 -21.96
N GLU A 159 -10.88 79.78 -21.17
CA GLU A 159 -12.18 80.39 -20.81
C GLU A 159 -12.03 81.62 -19.89
N HIS A 160 -11.00 81.66 -19.04
CA HIS A 160 -10.74 82.82 -18.16
C HIS A 160 -9.99 83.97 -18.85
N ALA A 161 -9.56 83.80 -20.11
CA ALA A 161 -8.87 84.83 -20.88
C ALA A 161 -9.82 85.69 -21.76
N TRP A 162 -11.13 85.37 -21.78
CA TRP A 162 -12.16 86.07 -22.58
C TRP A 162 -13.32 86.60 -21.73
N THR A 163 -13.06 86.94 -20.47
CA THR A 163 -13.91 87.77 -19.59
C THR A 163 -13.07 88.88 -19.01
#